data_AF-A0A3A8PP39-F1
#
_entry.id   AF-A0A3A8PP39-F1
#
_cell.length_a   1.000
_cell.length_b   1.000
_cell.length_c   1.000
_cell.angle_alpha   90.00
_cell.angle_beta   90.00
_cell.angle_gamma   90.00
#
_symmetry.space_group_name_H-M   'P 1'
#
loop_
_entity.id
_entity.type
_entity.pdbx_description
1 polymer ?
#
loop_
_entity_poly.entity_id
_entity_poly.type
_entity_poly.pdbx_seq_one_letter_code
_entity_poly.pdbx_strand_id
1 'polypeptide(L)' 'MDVLERQVGTELGALREGVQPLLDEVRQGLVALDPPGDGMLPSPQEQEKLRAKLSATLEEAEDVLEALQLAARTSGQGSG' A
#
# COMPACT_ATOMS: atom_id res chain seq x y z
N MET A 1 2.91 11.43 7.71
CA MET A 1 3.00 10.26 6.82
C MET A 1 4.28 9.43 7.07
N ASP A 2 5.42 10.06 7.39
CA ASP A 2 6.72 9.37 7.47
C ASP A 2 6.83 8.22 8.49
N VAL A 3 6.08 8.30 9.60
CA VAL A 3 6.10 7.24 10.63
C VAL A 3 5.41 5.96 10.13
N LEU A 4 4.25 6.09 9.50
CA LEU A 4 3.49 4.96 8.97
C LEU A 4 4.28 4.24 7.86
N GLU A 5 4.84 4.99 6.92
CA GLU A 5 5.65 4.43 5.84
C GLU A 5 6.88 3.69 6.35
N ARG A 6 7.54 4.23 7.38
CA ARG A 6 8.70 3.58 8.01
C ARG A 6 8.28 2.30 8.72
N GLN A 7 7.15 2.31 9.42
CA GLN A 7 6.66 1.14 10.13
C GLN A 7 6.23 0.04 9.15
N VAL A 8 5.43 0.38 8.14
CA VAL A 8 5.05 -0.53 7.06
C VAL A 8 6.28 -1.08 6.35
N GLY A 9 7.25 -0.24 6.00
CA GLY A 9 8.50 -0.69 5.38
C GLY A 9 9.32 -1.62 6.26
N THR A 10 9.27 -1.45 7.59
CA THR A 10 9.96 -2.33 8.56
C THR A 10 9.25 -3.68 8.68
N GLU A 11 7.92 -3.68 8.75
CA GLU A 11 7.11 -4.91 8.86
C GLU A 11 7.14 -5.75 7.59
N LEU A 12 7.16 -5.11 6.42
CA LEU A 12 7.21 -5.80 5.13
C LEU A 12 8.57 -6.44 4.83
N GLY A 13 9.67 -5.86 5.34
CA GLY A 13 11.02 -6.38 5.12
C GLY A 13 11.31 -6.67 3.65
N ALA A 14 11.69 -7.91 3.34
CA ALA A 14 12.02 -8.35 1.98
C ALA A 14 10.80 -8.39 1.02
N LEU A 15 9.56 -8.40 1.53
CA LEU A 15 8.35 -8.40 0.71
C LEU A 15 8.01 -7.01 0.16
N ARG A 16 8.67 -5.95 0.70
CA ARG A 16 8.38 -4.56 0.37
C ARG A 16 8.46 -4.27 -1.12
N GLU A 17 9.47 -4.80 -1.81
CA GLU A 17 9.68 -4.54 -3.24
C GLU A 17 8.49 -4.98 -4.09
N GLY A 18 7.83 -6.09 -3.70
CA GLY A 18 6.70 -6.64 -4.43
C GLY A 18 5.39 -5.84 -4.28
N VAL A 19 5.27 -5.02 -3.24
CA VAL A 19 4.08 -4.20 -2.97
C VAL A 19 4.32 -2.69 -3.08
N GLN A 20 5.56 -2.27 -3.30
CA GLN A 20 5.94 -0.86 -3.35
C GLN A 20 5.06 -0.02 -4.31
N PRO A 21 4.69 -0.49 -5.52
CA PRO A 21 3.80 0.28 -6.40
C PRO A 21 2.43 0.58 -5.78
N LEU A 22 1.84 -0.40 -5.09
CA LEU A 22 0.54 -0.25 -4.43
C LEU A 22 0.64 0.70 -3.23
N LEU A 23 1.74 0.64 -2.48
CA LEU A 23 2.02 1.58 -1.39
C LEU A 23 2.21 3.01 -1.88
N ASP A 24 2.81 3.19 -3.07
CA ASP A 24 2.97 4.51 -3.68
C ASP A 24 1.62 5.08 -4.13
N GLU A 25 0.74 4.25 -4.67
CA GLU A 25 -0.64 4.65 -4.97
C GLU A 25 -1.42 5.03 -3.70
N VAL A 26 -1.29 4.26 -2.62
CA VAL A 26 -1.92 4.56 -1.33
C VAL A 26 -1.42 5.91 -0.80
N ARG A 27 -0.10 6.14 -0.84
CA ARG A 27 0.51 7.41 -0.42
C ARG A 27 -0.07 8.58 -1.21
N GLN A 28 -0.14 8.46 -2.54
CA GLN A 28 -0.67 9.52 -3.40
C GLN A 28 -2.14 9.83 -3.10
N GLY A 29 -2.97 8.80 -2.92
CA GLY A 29 -4.39 9.00 -2.59
C GLY A 29 -4.58 9.61 -1.20
N LEU A 30 -3.74 9.26 -0.22
CA LEU A 30 -3.76 9.88 1.10
C LEU A 30 -3.36 11.36 1.05
N VAL A 31 -2.35 11.72 0.26
CA VAL A 31 -1.98 13.13 0.03
C VAL A 31 -3.12 13.90 -0.67
N ALA A 32 -3.86 13.27 -1.58
CA ALA A 32 -5.02 13.92 -2.19
C ALA A 32 -6.18 14.13 -1.20
N LEU A 33 -6.34 13.24 -0.22
CA LEU A 33 -7.37 13.35 0.83
C LEU A 33 -6.98 14.29 1.98
N ASP A 34 -5.67 14.48 2.20
CA ASP A 34 -5.11 15.37 3.22
C ASP A 34 -3.90 16.14 2.63
N PRO A 35 -4.17 17.13 1.77
CA PRO A 35 -3.12 17.84 1.06
C PRO A 35 -2.31 18.73 2.02
N PRO A 36 -0.99 18.80 1.88
CA PRO A 36 -0.15 19.58 2.78
C PRO A 36 -0.35 21.09 2.58
N GLY A 37 -0.37 21.84 3.68
CA GLY A 37 -0.46 23.30 3.67
C GLY A 37 -1.83 23.80 3.22
N ASP A 38 -1.86 24.81 2.34
CA ASP A 38 -3.09 25.42 1.82
C ASP A 38 -3.67 24.65 0.60
N GLY A 39 -3.37 23.36 0.49
CA GLY A 39 -3.86 22.53 -0.60
C GLY A 39 -5.39 22.43 -0.58
N MET A 40 -5.99 22.49 -1.75
CA MET A 40 -7.45 22.42 -1.86
C MET A 40 -7.93 20.98 -1.72
N LEU A 41 -8.82 20.75 -0.75
CA LEU A 41 -9.48 19.46 -0.60
C LEU A 41 -10.38 19.15 -1.81
N PRO A 42 -10.41 17.88 -2.28
CA PRO A 42 -11.36 17.44 -3.30
C PRO A 42 -12.80 17.63 -2.83
N SER A 43 -13.75 17.66 -3.76
CA SER A 43 -15.17 17.65 -3.40
C SER A 43 -15.53 16.39 -2.60
N PRO A 44 -16.61 16.41 -1.79
CA PRO A 44 -17.00 15.22 -1.01
C PRO A 44 -17.18 13.95 -1.86
N GLN A 45 -17.68 14.09 -3.09
CA GLN A 45 -17.85 12.95 -4.00
C GLN A 45 -16.51 12.41 -4.51
N GLU A 46 -15.52 13.28 -4.75
CA GLU A 46 -14.17 12.86 -5.14
C GLU A 46 -13.42 12.24 -3.96
N GLN A 47 -13.62 12.76 -2.75
CA GLN A 47 -13.08 12.15 -1.54
C GLN A 47 -13.61 10.73 -1.34
N GLU A 48 -14.92 10.50 -1.54
CA GLU A 48 -15.50 9.16 -1.44
C GLU A 48 -14.91 8.20 -2.47
N LYS A 49 -14.76 8.65 -3.73
CA LYS A 49 -14.10 7.87 -4.79
C LYS A 49 -12.65 7.54 -4.45
N LEU A 50 -11.90 8.51 -3.89
CA LEU A 50 -10.53 8.30 -3.46
C LEU A 50 -10.46 7.29 -2.30
N ARG A 51 -11.36 7.38 -1.31
CA ARG A 51 -11.43 6.40 -0.21
C ARG A 51 -11.75 5.00 -0.72
N ALA A 52 -12.73 4.86 -1.60
CA ALA A 52 -13.06 3.58 -2.22
C ALA A 52 -11.89 3.00 -3.03
N LYS A 53 -11.19 3.83 -3.80
CA LYS A 53 -9.97 3.43 -4.52
C LYS A 53 -8.89 2.94 -3.55
N LEU A 54 -8.61 3.72 -2.50
CA LEU A 54 -7.59 3.37 -1.50
C LEU A 54 -7.89 2.04 -0.81
N SER A 55 -9.16 1.77 -0.46
CA SER A 55 -9.56 0.49 0.11
C SER A 55 -9.26 -0.67 -0.86
N ALA A 56 -9.64 -0.53 -2.14
CA ALA A 56 -9.38 -1.55 -3.15
C ALA A 56 -7.87 -1.78 -3.38
N THR A 57 -7.05 -0.72 -3.36
CA THR A 57 -5.59 -0.85 -3.47
C THR A 57 -4.97 -1.55 -2.27
N LEU A 58 -5.53 -1.36 -1.06
CA LEU A 58 -5.07 -2.08 0.13
C LEU A 58 -5.47 -3.57 0.09
N GLU A 59 -6.66 -3.90 -0.40
CA GLU A 59 -7.09 -5.28 -0.64
C GLU A 59 -6.16 -5.97 -1.65
N GLU A 60 -5.82 -5.29 -2.76
CA GLU A 60 -4.86 -5.83 -3.74
C GLU A 60 -3.46 -6.03 -3.13
N ALA A 61 -3.02 -5.12 -2.26
CA ALA A 61 -1.75 -5.26 -1.57
C ALA A 61 -1.74 -6.48 -0.63
N GLU A 62 -2.86 -6.78 0.04
CA GLU A 62 -3.02 -8.00 0.84
C GLU A 62 -2.88 -9.26 -0.03
N ASP A 63 -3.59 -9.33 -1.15
CA ASP A 63 -3.51 -10.46 -2.09
C ASP A 63 -2.07 -10.70 -2.61
N VAL A 64 -1.37 -9.61 -2.96
CA VAL A 64 0.02 -9.69 -3.41
C VAL A 64 0.95 -10.17 -2.28
N LEU A 65 0.74 -9.69 -1.04
CA LEU A 65 1.52 -10.17 0.10
C LEU A 65 1.30 -11.65 0.36
N GLU A 66 0.06 -12.14 0.28
CA GLU A 66 -0.23 -13.56 0.40
C GLU A 66 0.50 -14.38 -0.67
N ALA A 67 0.44 -13.94 -1.93
CA ALA A 67 1.12 -14.60 -3.04
C ALA A 67 2.65 -14.65 -2.84
N LEU A 68 3.26 -13.55 -2.41
CA LEU A 68 4.70 -13.48 -2.14
C LEU A 68 5.10 -14.37 -0.97
N GLN A 69 4.31 -14.40 0.11
CA GLN A 69 4.53 -15.29 1.25
C GLN A 69 4.39 -16.77 0.88
N LEU A 70 3.45 -17.10 -0.01
CA LEU A 70 3.30 -18.46 -0.53
C LEU A 70 4.50 -18.86 -1.38
N ALA A 71 4.96 -17.98 -2.27
CA ALA A 71 6.15 -18.21 -3.10
C ALA A 71 7.44 -18.35 -2.28
N ALA A 72 7.60 -17.58 -1.21
CA ALA A 72 8.73 -17.71 -0.28
C ALA A 72 8.73 -19.07 0.44
N ARG A 73 7.55 -19.59 0.80
CA ARG A 73 7.41 -20.92 1.42
C ARG A 73 7.72 -22.06 0.45
N THR A 74 7.28 -21.97 -0.79
CA THR A 74 7.49 -23.03 -1.79
C THR A 74 8.93 -23.08 -2.30
N SER A 75 9.59 -21.93 -2.44
CA SER A 75 11.01 -21.84 -2.82
C SER A 75 11.96 -22.40 -1.75
N GLY A 76 11.61 -22.28 -0.47
CA GLY A 76 12.37 -22.88 0.64
C GLY A 76 12.29 -24.41 0.74
N GLN A 77 11.28 -25.05 0.15
CA GLN A 77 11.09 -26.51 0.19
C GLN A 77 11.75 -27.28 -0.95
N GLY A 78 12.27 -26.60 -1.97
CA GLY A 78 12.93 -27.23 -3.14
C GLY A 78 14.43 -27.49 -2.98
N SER A 79 15.02 -27.14 -1.84
CA SER A 79 16.44 -27.39 -1.52
C SER A 79 16.54 -28.43 -0.41
N GLY A 80 16.31 -29.70 -0.74
CA GLY A 80 16.41 -30.84 0.18
C GLY A 80 16.73 -32.12 -0.57
#